data_AF-A0A2G6L131-F1
#
_entry.id   AF-A0A2G6L131-F1
#
_cell.length_a   1.000
_cell.length_b   1.000
_cell.length_c   1.000
_cell.angle_alpha   90.00
_cell.angle_beta   90.00
_cell.angle_gamma   90.00
#
_symmetry.space_group_name_H-M   'P 1'
#
loop_
_entity.id
_entity.type
_entity.pdbx_description
1 polymer ?
#
loop_
_entity_poly.entity_id
_entity_poly.type
_entity_poly.pdbx_seq_one_letter_code
_entity_poly.pdbx_strand_id
1 'polypeptide(L)' 'MRSHEIDYEIIGHDIQVIEVELDPQETVIAEAGAMNYMEEGIRFEAKMGDGSSSEGGVMRLLKGVGK' A
#
# COMPACT_ATOMS: atom_id res chain seq x y z
N MET A 1 -8.76 -3.55 11.72
CA MET A 1 -9.11 -2.92 10.44
C MET A 1 -9.91 -3.95 9.65
N ARG A 2 -11.07 -3.61 9.11
CA ARG A 2 -11.70 -4.47 8.09
C ARG A 2 -11.08 -4.06 6.76
N SER A 3 -10.50 -5.01 6.04
CA SER A 3 -10.06 -4.76 4.68
C SER A 3 -11.29 -4.60 3.78
N HIS A 4 -11.20 -3.69 2.82
CA HIS A 4 -12.22 -3.61 1.77
C HIS A 4 -12.07 -4.80 0.82
N GLU A 5 -13.16 -5.17 0.15
CA GLU A 5 -13.06 -6.02 -1.03
C GLU A 5 -12.46 -5.18 -2.15
N ILE A 6 -11.40 -5.68 -2.78
CA ILE A 6 -10.64 -4.96 -3.80
C ILE A 6 -10.90 -5.61 -5.15
N ASP A 7 -11.18 -4.79 -6.15
CA ASP A 7 -11.27 -5.19 -7.55
C ASP A 7 -9.88 -5.13 -8.21
N TYR A 8 -9.51 -6.17 -8.95
CA TYR A 8 -8.20 -6.28 -9.61
C TYR A 8 -8.24 -7.06 -10.93
N GLU A 9 -7.29 -6.76 -11.81
CA GLU A 9 -7.04 -7.50 -13.05
C GLU A 9 -5.57 -7.90 -13.14
N ILE A 10 -5.29 -9.11 -13.65
CA ILE A 10 -3.93 -9.55 -13.96
C ILE A 10 -3.70 -9.39 -15.46
N ILE A 11 -2.78 -8.50 -15.82
CA ILE A 11 -2.43 -8.18 -17.19
C ILE A 11 -1.17 -8.94 -17.58
N GLY A 12 -1.18 -9.55 -18.76
CA GLY A 12 -0.03 -10.25 -19.32
C GLY A 12 -0.01 -11.75 -19.03
N HIS A 13 0.83 -12.46 -19.79
CA HIS A 13 0.94 -13.92 -19.71
C HIS A 13 2.31 -14.36 -19.18
N ASP A 14 3.39 -13.94 -19.84
CA ASP A 14 4.75 -14.33 -19.47
C ASP A 14 5.40 -13.36 -18.48
N ILE A 15 5.01 -12.09 -18.54
CA ILE A 15 5.34 -11.06 -17.56
C ILE A 15 4.01 -10.48 -17.09
N GLN A 16 3.74 -10.61 -15.80
CA GLN A 16 2.44 -10.28 -15.23
C GLN A 16 2.51 -9.02 -14.38
N VAL A 17 1.48 -8.20 -14.49
CA VAL A 17 1.23 -7.02 -13.66
C VAL A 17 -0.16 -7.14 -13.07
N ILE A 18 -0.31 -6.75 -11.81
CA ILE A 18 -1.63 -6.65 -11.16
C ILE A 18 -2.04 -5.18 -11.22
N GLU A 19 -3.17 -4.91 -11.86
CA GLU A 19 -3.87 -3.63 -11.81
C GLU A 19 -4.92 -3.71 -10.71
N VAL A 20 -5.02 -2.65 -9.90
CA VAL A 20 -5.92 -2.58 -8.75
C VAL A 20 -6.80 -1.34 -8.91
N GLU A 21 -8.12 -1.53 -8.92
CA GLU A 21 -9.08 -0.43 -8.90
C GLU A 21 -9.34 -0.02 -7.45
N LEU A 22 -9.47 1.31 -7.22
CA LEU A 22 -9.70 1.86 -5.90
C LEU A 22 -10.95 2.73 -5.92
N ASP A 23 -11.92 2.35 -5.11
CA ASP A 23 -13.05 3.22 -4.82
C ASP A 23 -12.62 4.47 -4.03
N PRO A 24 -13.41 5.55 -4.02
CA PRO A 24 -13.12 6.71 -3.21
C PRO A 24 -12.91 6.36 -1.73
N GLN A 25 -11.73 6.68 -1.21
CA GLN A 25 -11.25 6.41 0.17
C GLN A 25 -10.72 4.99 0.41
N GLU A 26 -10.58 4.17 -0.63
CA GLU A 26 -9.84 2.92 -0.52
C GLU A 26 -8.33 3.13 -0.54
N THR A 27 -7.61 2.12 -0.07
CA THR A 27 -6.15 2.17 0.01
C THR A 27 -5.60 0.77 -0.15
N VAL A 28 -4.68 0.63 -1.10
CA VAL A 28 -3.84 -0.56 -1.24
C VAL A 28 -2.46 -0.28 -0.64
N ILE A 29 -1.91 -1.29 0.03
CA ILE A 29 -0.54 -1.25 0.57
C ILE A 29 0.28 -2.22 -0.27
N ALA A 30 1.39 -1.73 -0.81
CA ALA A 30 2.32 -2.54 -1.59
C ALA A 30 3.75 -2.32 -1.11
N GLU A 31 4.62 -3.29 -1.36
CA GLU A 31 6.04 -3.19 -1.05
C GLU A 31 6.72 -2.12 -1.91
N ALA A 32 7.80 -1.54 -1.37
CA ALA A 32 8.59 -0.55 -2.10
C ALA A 32 9.13 -1.15 -3.41
N GLY A 33 8.88 -0.49 -4.52
CA GLY A 33 9.30 -0.94 -5.85
C GLY A 33 8.34 -1.89 -6.56
N ALA A 34 7.21 -2.27 -5.93
CA ALA A 34 6.19 -3.08 -6.59
C ALA A 34 5.27 -2.27 -7.54
N MET A 35 5.18 -0.95 -7.35
CA MET A 35 4.33 -0.07 -8.16
C MET A 35 4.99 0.21 -9.52
N ASN A 36 4.26 -0.04 -10.60
CA ASN A 36 4.69 0.23 -11.98
C ASN A 36 4.19 1.61 -12.47
N TYR A 37 2.89 1.87 -12.31
CA TYR A 37 2.24 3.13 -12.70
C TYR A 37 1.04 3.41 -11.79
N MET A 38 0.46 4.61 -11.92
CA MET A 38 -0.77 5.04 -11.24
C MET A 38 -1.52 6.05 -12.13
N GLU A 39 -2.84 6.11 -11.98
CA GLU A 39 -3.68 7.08 -12.67
C GLU A 39 -3.80 8.43 -11.93
N GLU A 40 -4.30 9.44 -12.63
CA GLU A 40 -4.60 10.74 -12.04
C GLU A 40 -5.69 10.61 -10.94
N GLY A 41 -5.47 11.26 -9.80
CA GLY A 41 -6.38 11.19 -8.66
C GLY A 41 -5.97 10.19 -7.58
N ILE A 42 -5.07 9.24 -7.89
CA ILE A 42 -4.47 8.35 -6.90
C ILE A 42 -3.35 9.08 -6.14
N ARG A 43 -3.32 8.94 -4.81
CA ARG A 43 -2.29 9.52 -3.95
C ARG A 43 -1.33 8.44 -3.46
N PHE A 44 -0.04 8.69 -3.64
CA PHE A 44 1.03 7.83 -3.13
C PHE A 44 1.63 8.39 -1.84
N GLU A 45 1.78 7.53 -0.82
CA GLU A 45 2.44 7.87 0.44
C GLU A 45 3.45 6.77 0.80
N ALA A 46 4.73 7.13 0.89
CA ALA A 46 5.75 6.21 1.39
C ALA A 46 5.71 6.15 2.92
N LYS A 47 5.36 4.98 3.48
CA LYS A 47 5.39 4.72 4.93
C LYS A 47 6.45 3.69 5.28
N MET A 48 7.21 3.96 6.35
CA MET A 48 8.13 2.99 6.93
C MET A 48 7.38 2.05 7.87
N GLY A 49 7.21 0.78 7.48
CA GLY A 49 6.43 -0.24 8.20
C GLY A 49 5.51 -1.04 7.27
N ASP A 50 4.62 -1.85 7.83
CA ASP A 50 3.64 -2.68 7.10
C ASP A 50 2.33 -1.93 6.73
N GLY A 51 2.27 -0.62 7.00
CA GLY A 51 1.11 0.23 6.75
C GLY A 51 -0.13 -0.08 7.61
N SER A 52 -0.07 -1.08 8.51
CA SER A 52 -1.22 -1.54 9.30
C SER A 52 -1.52 -0.68 10.54
N SER A 53 -0.61 0.23 10.88
CA SER A 53 -0.68 1.05 12.09
C SER A 53 -1.01 2.51 11.76
N SER A 54 -2.29 2.89 11.92
CA SER A 54 -2.78 4.26 11.75
C SER A 54 -2.59 5.17 12.99
N GLU A 55 -2.12 4.67 14.15
CA GLU A 55 -2.04 5.46 15.40
C GLU A 55 -0.76 5.24 16.23
N GLY A 56 0.40 5.64 15.72
CA GLY A 56 1.60 5.61 16.56
C GLY A 56 2.88 6.07 15.90
N GLY A 57 2.94 7.36 15.53
CA GLY A 57 4.13 8.01 15.01
C GLY A 57 5.36 7.92 15.95
N VAL A 58 6.54 8.12 15.35
CA VAL A 58 7.91 8.39 15.87
C VAL A 58 8.31 7.81 17.25
N MET A 59 7.51 8.00 18.30
CA MET A 59 7.70 7.44 19.65
C MET A 59 7.81 5.90 19.67
N ARG A 60 7.18 5.20 18.72
CA ARG A 60 7.27 3.73 18.61
C ARG A 60 8.55 3.26 17.90
N LEU A 61 8.99 3.97 16.86
CA LEU A 61 10.29 3.75 16.21
C LEU A 61 11.43 3.86 17.22
N LEU A 62 11.39 4.85 18.12
CA LEU A 62 12.41 5.00 19.16
C LEU A 62 12.37 3.92 20.26
N LYS A 63 11.20 3.32 20.52
CA LYS A 63 11.07 2.22 21.50
C LYS A 63 11.61 0.87 21.00
N GLY A 64 11.82 0.71 19.69
CA GLY A 64 12.38 -0.51 19.09
C GLY A 64 13.90 -0.53 18.98
N VAL A 65 14.56 0.63 19.02
CA VAL A 65 16.02 0.79 18.84
C VAL A 65 16.78 0.62 20.17
N GLY A 66 16.09 0.28 21.25
CA GLY A 66 16.64 0.22 22.61
C GLY A 66 16.67 -1.19 23.24
N LYS A 67 16.61 -2.26 22.45
CA LYS A 67 16.89 -3.62 22.94
C LYS A 67 18.10 -4.22 22.22
#